data_AF-A0A7S1WZ61-F1
#
_entry.id   AF-A0A7S1WZ61-F1
#
_cell.length_a   1.000
_cell.length_b   1.000
_cell.length_c   1.000
_cell.angle_alpha   90.00
_cell.angle_beta   90.00
_cell.angle_gamma   90.00
#
_symmetry.space_group_name_H-M   'P 1'
#
loop_
_entity.id
_entity.type
_entity.pdbx_description
1 polymer ?
#
loop_
_entity_poly.entity_id
_entity_poly.type
_entity_poly.pdbx_seq_one_letter_code
_entity_poly.pdbx_strand_id
1 'polypeptide(L)'
;MDTLQKLQHLSLVSKITTELENHLGIADKTLAEFIIDLSKGKENWRSFKKSLDGNGADMPASLVETLFTIIKRLTVDAGKTGGKGKLPILNARPDAAFPGLAVHDTRDRAKEMVDQMKAEAEAK
;
A
#
# COMPACT_ATOMS: atom_id res chain seq x y z
N MET A 1 15.82 -15.77 -0.31
CA MET A 1 14.53 -15.16 0.03
C MET A 1 14.39 -15.18 1.53
N ASP A 2 14.45 -14.01 2.13
CA ASP A 2 14.18 -13.80 3.55
C ASP A 2 12.73 -14.22 3.88
N THR A 3 12.43 -14.59 5.13
CA THR A 3 11.08 -15.09 5.51
C THR A 3 10.00 -14.05 5.23
N LEU A 4 10.30 -12.78 5.48
CA LEU A 4 9.43 -11.65 5.19
C LEU A 4 9.15 -11.50 3.68
N GLN A 5 10.18 -11.69 2.85
CA GLN A 5 10.04 -11.61 1.39
C GLN A 5 9.15 -12.75 0.86
N LYS A 6 9.25 -13.96 1.44
CA LYS A 6 8.38 -15.08 1.09
C LYS A 6 6.92 -14.78 1.44
N LEU A 7 6.67 -14.23 2.63
CA LEU A 7 5.32 -13.89 3.07
C LEU A 7 4.69 -12.81 2.16
N GLN A 8 5.46 -11.80 1.79
CA GLN A 8 5.03 -10.77 0.87
C GLN A 8 4.68 -11.32 -0.51
N HIS A 9 5.53 -12.22 -1.03
CA HIS A 9 5.26 -12.89 -2.30
C HIS A 9 3.96 -13.71 -2.23
N LEU A 10 3.75 -14.48 -1.16
CA LEU A 10 2.52 -15.23 -0.94
C LEU A 10 1.30 -14.32 -0.86
N SER A 11 1.39 -13.18 -0.18
CA SER A 11 0.32 -12.18 -0.11
C SER A 11 -0.04 -11.61 -1.48
N LEU A 12 0.98 -11.28 -2.30
CA LEU A 12 0.77 -10.82 -3.66
C LEU A 12 0.10 -11.90 -4.54
N VAL A 13 0.61 -13.13 -4.51
CA VAL A 13 0.04 -14.25 -5.28
C VAL A 13 -1.42 -14.50 -4.87
N SER A 14 -1.71 -14.52 -3.56
CA SER A 14 -3.07 -14.68 -3.06
C SER A 14 -3.99 -13.56 -3.55
N LYS A 15 -3.54 -12.30 -3.48
CA LYS A 15 -4.35 -11.15 -3.91
C LYS A 15 -4.66 -11.19 -5.40
N ILE A 16 -3.68 -11.56 -6.23
CA ILE A 16 -3.88 -11.71 -7.68
C ILE A 16 -4.83 -12.87 -7.97
N THR A 17 -4.69 -13.99 -7.26
CA THR A 17 -5.59 -15.14 -7.41
C THR A 17 -7.05 -14.73 -7.12
N THR A 18 -7.30 -14.00 -6.03
CA THR A 18 -8.64 -13.49 -5.70
C THR A 18 -9.18 -12.52 -6.75
N GLU A 19 -8.33 -11.66 -7.32
CA GLU A 19 -8.76 -10.73 -8.37
C GLU A 19 -9.18 -11.46 -9.65
N LEU A 20 -8.45 -12.52 -10.02
CA LEU A 20 -8.80 -13.39 -11.15
C LEU A 20 -10.09 -14.17 -10.88
N GLU A 21 -10.29 -14.67 -9.66
CA GLU A 21 -11.51 -15.35 -9.27
C GLU A 21 -12.73 -14.42 -9.37
N ASN A 22 -12.61 -13.19 -8.86
CA ASN A 22 -13.69 -12.22 -8.86
C ASN A 22 -14.13 -11.79 -10.27
N HIS A 23 -13.18 -11.67 -11.20
CA HIS A 23 -13.46 -11.13 -12.53
C HIS A 23 -13.62 -12.19 -13.62
N LEU A 24 -12.99 -13.35 -13.47
CA LEU A 24 -12.94 -14.41 -14.48
C LEU A 24 -13.42 -15.77 -13.94
N GLY A 25 -13.67 -15.91 -12.63
CA GLY A 25 -13.99 -17.20 -12.01
C GLY A 25 -12.81 -18.17 -11.96
N ILE A 26 -11.58 -17.67 -12.11
CA ILE A 26 -10.36 -18.48 -12.17
C ILE A 26 -9.57 -18.34 -10.87
N ALA A 27 -9.52 -19.42 -10.09
CA ALA A 27 -8.72 -19.52 -8.86
C ALA A 27 -7.47 -20.39 -9.08
N ASP A 28 -6.54 -19.92 -9.92
CA ASP A 28 -5.31 -20.65 -10.26
C ASP A 28 -4.05 -19.89 -9.79
N LYS A 29 -3.32 -20.52 -8.87
CA LYS A 29 -2.07 -20.00 -8.31
C LYS A 29 -0.96 -19.89 -9.36
N THR A 30 -0.81 -20.88 -10.22
CA THR A 30 0.25 -20.93 -11.24
C THR A 30 0.03 -19.83 -12.29
N LEU A 31 -1.23 -19.59 -12.67
CA LEU A 31 -1.58 -18.46 -13.53
C LEU A 31 -1.28 -17.12 -12.85
N ALA A 32 -1.62 -16.97 -11.58
CA ALA A 32 -1.32 -15.76 -10.81
C ALA A 32 0.20 -15.49 -10.75
N GLU A 33 1.02 -16.50 -10.47
CA GLU A 33 2.49 -16.40 -10.47
C GLU A 33 3.03 -15.99 -11.85
N PHE A 34 2.52 -16.60 -12.92
CA PHE A 34 2.89 -16.24 -14.29
C PHE A 34 2.56 -14.79 -14.65
N ILE A 35 1.37 -14.31 -14.26
CA ILE A 35 0.95 -12.91 -14.47
C ILE A 35 1.87 -11.95 -13.70
N ILE A 36 2.24 -12.29 -12.47
CA ILE A 36 3.20 -11.50 -11.68
C ILE A 36 4.55 -11.48 -12.38
N ASP A 37 5.02 -12.59 -12.94
CA ASP A 37 6.30 -12.64 -13.66
C ASP A 37 6.28 -11.80 -14.94
N LEU A 38 5.18 -11.80 -15.70
CA LEU A 38 5.02 -10.96 -16.90
C LEU A 38 5.08 -9.46 -16.60
N SER A 39 4.75 -9.05 -15.38
CA SER A 39 4.81 -7.65 -14.95
C SER A 39 6.24 -7.15 -14.68
N LYS A 40 7.20 -8.06 -14.49
CA LYS A 40 8.58 -7.70 -14.17
C LYS A 40 9.21 -6.94 -15.34
N GLY A 41 9.90 -5.84 -15.04
CA GLY A 41 10.50 -4.96 -16.05
C GLY A 41 9.52 -4.07 -16.82
N LYS A 42 8.23 -4.08 -16.50
CA LYS A 42 7.23 -3.19 -17.11
C LYS A 42 7.03 -1.93 -16.27
N GLU A 43 7.05 -0.76 -16.90
CA GLU A 43 6.90 0.52 -16.21
C GLU A 43 5.43 0.97 -16.10
N ASN A 44 4.59 0.59 -17.06
CA ASN A 44 3.20 0.99 -17.14
C ASN A 44 2.27 -0.17 -17.51
N TRP A 45 0.99 -0.05 -17.16
CA TRP A 45 0.00 -1.10 -17.41
C TRP A 45 -0.22 -1.38 -18.90
N ARG A 46 0.03 -0.42 -19.80
CA ARG A 46 -0.10 -0.60 -21.25
C ARG A 46 0.92 -1.60 -21.80
N SER A 47 2.17 -1.49 -21.35
CA SER A 47 3.25 -2.42 -21.71
C SER A 47 3.02 -3.82 -21.13
N PHE A 48 2.41 -3.88 -19.94
CA PHE A 48 1.97 -5.11 -19.31
C PHE A 48 0.83 -5.76 -20.09
N LYS A 49 -0.20 -4.99 -20.47
CA LYS A 49 -1.31 -5.46 -21.32
C LYS A 49 -0.80 -6.05 -22.63
N LYS A 50 0.09 -5.35 -23.34
CA LYS A 50 0.67 -5.88 -24.59
C LYS A 50 1.38 -7.23 -24.38
N SER A 51 2.01 -7.42 -23.22
CA SER A 51 2.66 -8.68 -22.86
C SER A 51 1.63 -9.78 -22.58
N LEU A 52 0.51 -9.46 -21.92
CA LEU A 52 -0.60 -10.37 -21.70
C LEU A 52 -1.29 -10.76 -23.01
N ASP A 53 -1.62 -9.79 -23.86
CA ASP A 53 -2.25 -10.00 -25.17
C ASP A 53 -1.36 -10.92 -26.05
N GLY A 54 -0.04 -10.71 -26.02
CA GLY A 54 0.93 -11.55 -26.75
C GLY A 54 1.05 -12.98 -26.23
N ASN A 55 0.58 -13.25 -25.01
CA ASN A 55 0.46 -14.59 -24.43
C ASN A 55 -0.97 -15.15 -24.52
N GLY A 56 -1.84 -14.53 -25.33
CA GLY A 56 -3.21 -14.98 -25.57
C GLY A 56 -4.20 -14.65 -24.46
N ALA A 57 -3.84 -13.78 -23.51
CA ALA A 57 -4.76 -13.35 -22.46
C ALA A 57 -5.62 -12.18 -22.95
N ASP A 58 -6.91 -12.44 -23.19
CA ASP A 58 -7.89 -11.41 -23.50
C ASP A 58 -8.63 -10.96 -22.24
N MET A 59 -8.09 -9.92 -21.60
CA MET A 59 -8.65 -9.33 -20.38
C MET A 59 -9.05 -7.85 -20.61
N PRO A 60 -10.14 -7.38 -19.98
CA PRO A 60 -10.49 -5.97 -20.00
C PRO A 60 -9.36 -5.08 -19.50
N ALA A 61 -9.16 -3.92 -20.13
CA ALA A 61 -8.10 -2.99 -19.76
C ALA A 61 -8.17 -2.56 -18.28
N SER A 62 -9.37 -2.43 -17.72
CA SER A 62 -9.59 -2.12 -16.31
C SER A 62 -9.02 -3.19 -15.38
N LEU A 63 -9.24 -4.48 -15.68
CA LEU A 63 -8.68 -5.59 -14.91
C LEU A 63 -7.16 -5.58 -14.98
N VAL A 64 -6.60 -5.39 -16.18
CA VAL A 64 -5.14 -5.34 -16.37
C VAL A 64 -4.50 -4.18 -15.59
N GLU A 65 -5.15 -3.01 -15.56
CA GLU A 65 -4.70 -1.86 -14.78
C GLU A 65 -4.77 -2.11 -13.26
N THR A 66 -5.84 -2.75 -12.78
CA THR A 66 -5.99 -3.16 -11.38
C THR A 66 -4.90 -4.15 -10.97
N LEU A 67 -4.69 -5.23 -11.75
CA LEU A 67 -3.65 -6.22 -11.50
C LEU A 67 -2.26 -5.58 -11.45
N PHE A 68 -1.96 -4.71 -12.42
CA PHE A 68 -0.67 -4.01 -12.46
C PHE A 68 -0.46 -3.12 -11.24
N THR A 69 -1.51 -2.41 -10.80
CA THR A 69 -1.46 -1.54 -9.62
C THR A 69 -1.24 -2.33 -8.33
N ILE A 70 -1.92 -3.48 -8.16
CA ILE A 70 -1.72 -4.40 -7.04
C ILE A 70 -0.27 -4.85 -6.99
N ILE A 71 0.26 -5.34 -8.11
CA ILE A 71 1.64 -5.79 -8.23
C ILE A 71 2.63 -4.68 -7.87
N LYS A 72 2.46 -3.47 -8.44
CA LYS A 72 3.39 -2.36 -8.16
C LYS A 72 3.35 -1.91 -6.71
N ARG A 73 2.16 -1.82 -6.11
CA ARG A 73 2.00 -1.46 -4.70
C ARG A 73 2.72 -2.47 -3.80
N LEU A 74 2.38 -3.75 -3.95
CA LEU A 74 2.89 -4.82 -3.10
C LEU A 74 4.35 -5.19 -3.40
N THR A 75 4.96 -4.70 -4.48
CA THR A 75 6.41 -4.88 -4.74
C THR A 75 7.25 -3.70 -4.25
N VAL A 76 6.72 -2.46 -4.31
CA VAL A 76 7.42 -1.27 -3.79
C VAL A 76 7.48 -1.24 -2.27
N ASP A 77 6.46 -1.77 -1.59
CA ASP A 77 6.44 -1.87 -0.13
C ASP A 77 7.56 -2.80 0.42
N ALA A 78 8.16 -3.66 -0.42
CA ALA A 78 9.31 -4.50 -0.05
C ALA A 78 10.58 -3.69 0.28
N GLY A 79 10.72 -2.50 -0.32
CA GLY A 79 11.91 -1.65 -0.18
C GLY A 79 11.76 -0.53 0.85
N LYS A 80 10.55 -0.32 1.39
CA LYS A 80 10.22 0.87 2.21
C LYS A 80 9.77 0.58 3.64
N THR A 81 9.79 -0.66 4.11
CA THR A 81 9.56 -0.94 5.55
C THR A 81 10.75 -0.57 6.44
N GLY A 82 11.85 -0.05 5.87
CA GLY A 82 12.93 0.64 6.61
C GLY A 82 12.96 2.17 6.43
N GLY A 83 12.00 2.75 5.70
CA GLY A 83 11.99 4.17 5.42
C GLY A 83 11.32 4.95 6.54
N LYS A 84 12.09 5.77 7.26
CA LYS A 84 11.59 6.99 7.92
C LYS A 84 10.99 7.92 6.86
N GLY A 85 9.85 7.54 6.29
CA GLY A 85 9.06 8.41 5.44
C GLY A 85 8.55 9.52 6.33
N LYS A 86 9.28 10.64 6.40
CA LYS A 86 8.69 11.92 6.74
C LYS A 86 7.58 12.12 5.72
N LEU A 87 6.35 11.77 6.09
CA LEU A 87 5.18 12.46 5.55
C LEU A 87 5.51 13.96 5.66
N PRO A 88 5.23 14.78 4.63
CA PRO A 88 5.38 16.22 4.79
C PRO A 88 4.63 16.59 6.06
N ILE A 89 5.32 17.26 6.99
CA ILE A 89 4.66 17.76 8.20
C ILE A 89 3.67 18.81 7.68
N LEU A 90 2.41 18.39 7.56
CA LEU A 90 1.33 19.27 7.13
C LEU A 90 1.01 20.15 8.34
N ASN A 91 1.52 21.38 8.34
CA ASN A 91 1.24 22.34 9.40
C ASN A 91 -0.26 22.37 9.71
N ALA A 92 -0.59 22.40 11.01
CA ALA A 92 -1.95 22.52 11.49
C ALA A 92 -2.66 23.68 10.78
N ARG A 93 -3.73 23.35 10.07
CA ARG A 93 -4.55 24.31 9.34
C ARG A 93 -5.64 24.84 10.27
N PRO A 94 -5.70 26.15 10.54
CA PRO A 94 -6.71 26.71 11.44
C PRO A 94 -8.15 26.59 10.89
N ASP A 95 -8.30 26.33 9.60
CA ASP A 95 -9.56 26.07 8.89
C ASP A 95 -9.94 24.58 8.80
N ALA A 96 -9.21 23.69 9.49
CA ALA A 96 -9.54 22.27 9.49
C ALA A 96 -10.93 22.02 10.11
N ALA A 97 -11.78 21.26 9.42
CA ALA A 97 -13.12 20.89 9.89
C ALA A 97 -13.13 20.23 11.29
N PHE A 98 -12.00 19.62 11.67
CA PHE A 98 -11.78 19.01 12.98
C PHE A 98 -10.42 19.45 13.53
N PRO A 99 -10.34 20.58 14.26
CA PRO A 99 -9.07 21.14 14.72
C PRO A 99 -8.33 20.20 15.68
N GLY A 100 -9.04 19.37 16.44
CA GLY A 100 -8.44 18.36 17.32
C GLY A 100 -7.70 17.24 16.59
N LEU A 101 -8.06 16.94 15.33
CA LEU A 101 -7.37 15.95 14.48
C LEU A 101 -6.18 16.54 13.71
N ALA A 102 -6.10 17.88 13.61
CA ALA A 102 -5.00 18.60 12.97
C ALA A 102 -3.80 18.84 13.91
N VAL A 103 -3.95 18.42 15.17
CA VAL A 103 -2.93 18.51 16.21
C VAL A 103 -1.82 17.49 15.95
N HIS A 104 -0.56 17.93 16.01
CA HIS A 104 0.59 17.04 15.93
C HIS A 104 1.02 16.49 17.29
N ASP A 105 1.45 15.24 17.28
CA ASP A 105 2.16 14.61 18.41
C ASP A 105 3.62 15.08 18.44
N THR A 106 3.87 16.18 19.14
CA THR A 106 5.23 16.68 19.41
C THR A 106 5.62 16.41 20.86
N ARG A 107 6.92 16.23 21.12
CA ARG A 107 7.44 16.01 22.48
C ARG A 107 7.18 17.20 23.41
N ASP A 108 7.19 18.41 22.87
CA ASP A 108 6.97 19.63 23.65
C ASP A 108 5.50 19.72 24.08
N ARG A 109 4.56 19.42 23.18
CA ARG A 109 3.13 19.37 23.51
C ARG A 109 2.81 18.27 24.52
N ALA A 110 3.49 17.12 24.44
CA ALA A 110 3.34 16.06 25.43
C ALA A 110 3.81 16.50 26.82
N LYS A 111 4.89 17.30 26.90
CA LYS A 111 5.34 17.89 28.18
C LYS A 111 4.34 18.90 28.72
N GLU A 112 3.82 19.79 27.87
CA GLU A 112 2.81 20.78 28.27
C GLU A 112 1.54 20.10 28.83
N MET A 113 1.07 19.01 28.20
CA MET A 113 -0.06 18.24 28.72
C MET A 113 0.23 17.61 30.09
N VAL A 114 1.45 17.11 30.30
CA VAL A 114 1.86 16.53 31.58
C VAL A 114 1.96 17.60 32.66
N ASP A 115 2.51 18.77 32.33
CA ASP A 115 2.63 19.89 33.26
C ASP A 115 1.24 20.43 33.65
N GLN A 116 0.30 20.51 32.70
CA GLN A 116 -1.09 20.87 32.96
C GLN A 116 -1.79 19.87 33.88
N MET A 117 -1.66 18.56 33.61
CA MET A 117 -2.22 17.52 34.48
C MET A 117 -1.67 17.60 35.91
N LYS A 118 -0.39 17.93 36.06
CA LYS A 118 0.25 18.06 37.37
C LYS A 118 -0.26 19.29 38.12
N ALA A 119 -0.39 20.43 37.44
CA ALA A 119 -0.94 21.65 38.04
C ALA A 119 -2.40 21.48 38.49
N GLU A 120 -3.23 20.78 37.70
CA GLU A 120 -4.61 20.46 38.07
C GLU A 120 -4.70 19.52 39.28
N ALA A 121 -3.77 18.57 39.39
CA ALA A 121 -3.69 17.67 40.54
C ALA A 121 -3.25 18.38 41.84
N GLU A 122 -2.42 19.42 41.73
CA GLU A 122 -1.98 20.25 42.87
C GLU A 122 -3.03 21.28 43.30
N ALA A 123 -3.95 21.65 42.41
CA ALA A 123 -5.04 22.60 42.68
C ALA A 123 -6.31 21.96 43.27
N LYS A 124 -6.33 20.63 43.47
CA LYS A 124 -7.47 19.85 43.94
C LYS A 124 -7.20 19.21 45.29
#